data_AF-A0A2J6XGP1-F1
#
_entry.id   AF-A0A2J6XGP1-F1
#
_cell.length_a   1.000
_cell.length_b   1.000
_cell.length_c   1.000
_cell.angle_alpha   90.00
_cell.angle_beta   90.00
_cell.angle_gamma   90.00
#
_symmetry.space_group_name_H-M   'P 1'
#
loop_
_entity.id
_entity.type
_entity.pdbx_description
1 polymer ?
#
loop_
_entity_poly.entity_id
_entity_poly.type
_entity_poly.pdbx_seq_one_letter_code
_entity_poly.pdbx_strand_id
1 'polypeptide(L)'
;MNKPFDIPILYIPFRRLNIVKQVLPSILEINPKRLYIFQDGPRDKKESKALEEVVNYIYNTVSEKNIETTFNINKSNFGPYKGVWEAVSWLFENEEQGIIIEEDIYPSLSFFYFCEKLLKFYKNNKNVWAIVGKDVLNLETLEDIYFLRTFLPPWGFATWRDRWRRLDFDLKGLREVDLPNDLDIRYKKAIYGLLNIGINNFGWDIRVDAFIKANNGFVAHYKRNLVKHLGWEDGTHYSTTNKIDEEIYEIEDVDSLQMVDGINHYNWIDNLNIEKWKYFDRYAGLFSDTFKLNLEKILASSDSISIYGAGFLGRIMYFIYDDIFGSKLIYFIDDSSKDNNINNIPILKFEEINNEPDTIIISIANDYLNKSLRDKIARSYKNVKVYDIKEIMDNKIN
;
A
#
# COMPACT_ATOMS: atom_id res chain seq x y z
N MET A 1 -12.31 -22.93 -29.50
CA MET A 1 -12.44 -21.72 -28.67
C MET A 1 -12.06 -22.10 -27.26
N ASN A 2 -11.08 -21.42 -26.66
CA ASN A 2 -10.70 -21.68 -25.27
C ASN A 2 -11.90 -21.44 -24.37
N LYS A 3 -12.10 -22.32 -23.38
CA LYS A 3 -13.17 -22.20 -22.39
C LYS A 3 -13.07 -20.82 -21.72
N PRO A 4 -14.18 -20.07 -21.51
CA PRO A 4 -14.14 -18.81 -20.79
C PRO A 4 -13.58 -18.99 -19.37
N PHE A 5 -12.81 -18.01 -18.90
CA PHE A 5 -12.25 -18.00 -17.56
C PHE A 5 -13.32 -17.64 -16.53
N ASP A 6 -13.49 -18.48 -15.51
CA ASP A 6 -14.67 -18.51 -14.64
C ASP A 6 -14.62 -17.50 -13.47
N ILE A 7 -13.41 -17.09 -13.04
CA ILE A 7 -13.23 -16.14 -11.93
C ILE A 7 -13.53 -14.71 -12.41
N PRO A 8 -14.42 -13.97 -11.73
CA PRO A 8 -14.70 -12.57 -12.05
C PRO A 8 -13.45 -11.69 -11.92
N ILE A 9 -13.29 -10.76 -12.87
CA ILE A 9 -12.21 -9.77 -12.85
C ILE A 9 -12.80 -8.38 -12.68
N LEU A 10 -12.32 -7.63 -11.70
CA LEU A 10 -12.55 -6.21 -11.54
C LEU A 10 -11.34 -5.45 -12.08
N TYR A 11 -11.56 -4.59 -13.06
CA TYR A 11 -10.58 -3.64 -13.56
C TYR A 11 -10.97 -2.22 -13.14
N ILE A 12 -10.02 -1.50 -12.54
CA ILE A 12 -10.20 -0.16 -11.97
C ILE A 12 -9.39 0.88 -12.76
N PRO A 13 -9.81 1.24 -13.99
CA PRO A 13 -9.17 2.29 -14.76
C PRO A 13 -9.47 3.69 -14.21
N PHE A 14 -8.67 4.70 -14.59
CA PHE A 14 -8.95 6.10 -14.26
C PHE A 14 -8.83 7.01 -15.49
N ARG A 15 -7.65 7.57 -15.78
CA ARG A 15 -7.48 8.63 -16.80
C ARG A 15 -6.34 8.40 -17.79
N ARG A 16 -5.52 7.35 -17.62
CA ARG A 16 -4.30 7.10 -18.42
C ARG A 16 -4.60 6.15 -19.57
N LEU A 17 -5.23 6.66 -20.63
CA LEU A 17 -5.62 5.85 -21.80
C LEU A 17 -4.44 5.06 -22.41
N ASN A 18 -3.23 5.62 -22.43
CA ASN A 18 -2.03 4.94 -22.91
C ASN A 18 -1.66 3.71 -22.08
N ILE A 19 -1.90 3.74 -20.76
CA ILE A 19 -1.69 2.61 -19.86
C ILE A 19 -2.83 1.60 -20.01
N VAL A 20 -4.09 2.07 -20.08
CA VAL A 20 -5.26 1.22 -20.29
C VAL A 20 -5.15 0.40 -21.58
N LYS A 21 -4.62 0.99 -22.66
CA LYS A 21 -4.35 0.31 -23.93
C LYS A 21 -3.30 -0.80 -23.84
N GLN A 22 -2.49 -0.83 -22.80
CA GLN A 22 -1.52 -1.90 -22.54
C GLN A 22 -2.10 -2.98 -21.62
N VAL A 23 -2.85 -2.58 -20.58
CA VAL A 23 -3.38 -3.51 -19.55
C VAL A 23 -4.62 -4.26 -20.02
N LEU A 24 -5.60 -3.56 -20.61
CA LEU A 24 -6.88 -4.18 -20.99
C LEU A 24 -6.71 -5.37 -21.96
N PRO A 25 -5.86 -5.31 -23.00
CA PRO A 25 -5.65 -6.47 -23.88
C PRO A 25 -5.21 -7.73 -23.14
N SER A 26 -4.33 -7.62 -22.14
CA SER A 26 -3.90 -8.77 -21.32
C SER A 26 -5.07 -9.36 -20.52
N ILE A 27 -5.91 -8.50 -19.92
CA ILE A 27 -7.14 -8.95 -19.23
C ILE A 27 -8.11 -9.64 -20.20
N LEU A 28 -8.19 -9.21 -21.46
CA LEU A 28 -9.09 -9.82 -22.43
C LEU A 28 -8.52 -11.09 -23.08
N GLU A 29 -7.21 -11.32 -22.97
CA GLU A 29 -6.54 -12.51 -23.49
C GLU A 29 -6.94 -13.77 -22.74
N ILE A 30 -7.14 -13.68 -21.41
CA ILE A 30 -7.64 -14.80 -20.59
C ILE A 30 -9.12 -15.15 -20.90
N ASN A 31 -9.80 -14.37 -21.74
CA ASN A 31 -11.19 -14.56 -22.12
C ASN A 31 -12.13 -14.70 -20.89
N PRO A 32 -12.19 -13.69 -20.01
CA PRO A 32 -12.99 -13.75 -18.80
C PRO A 32 -14.48 -13.88 -19.15
N LYS A 33 -15.19 -14.72 -18.40
CA LYS A 33 -16.64 -14.82 -18.54
C LYS A 33 -17.33 -13.55 -18.06
N ARG A 34 -16.84 -12.96 -16.96
CA ARG A 34 -17.39 -11.79 -16.29
C ARG A 34 -16.30 -10.75 -16.03
N LEU A 35 -16.51 -9.54 -16.54
CA LEU A 35 -15.60 -8.40 -16.39
C LEU A 35 -16.35 -7.23 -15.76
N TYR A 36 -15.83 -6.72 -14.66
CA TYR A 36 -16.35 -5.56 -13.94
C TYR A 36 -15.42 -4.38 -14.21
N ILE A 37 -15.97 -3.26 -14.66
CA ILE A 37 -15.22 -2.03 -14.90
C ILE A 37 -15.71 -0.98 -13.92
N PHE A 38 -14.82 -0.52 -13.04
CA PHE A 38 -15.10 0.57 -12.11
C PHE A 38 -14.21 1.77 -12.42
N GLN A 39 -14.80 2.93 -12.71
CA GLN A 39 -14.03 4.17 -12.87
C GLN A 39 -14.51 5.20 -11.85
N ASP A 40 -13.58 5.72 -11.05
CA ASP A 40 -13.87 6.82 -10.13
C ASP A 40 -14.12 8.13 -10.90
N GLY A 41 -14.84 9.08 -10.29
CA GLY A 41 -15.23 10.30 -10.97
C GLY A 41 -14.09 11.31 -11.16
N PRO A 42 -14.30 12.35 -11.98
CA PRO A 42 -13.29 13.37 -12.22
C PRO A 42 -13.06 14.25 -10.97
N ARG A 43 -11.81 14.66 -10.72
CA ARG A 43 -11.46 15.60 -9.63
C ARG A 43 -11.80 17.04 -10.02
N ASP A 44 -11.73 17.34 -11.30
CA ASP A 44 -12.13 18.61 -11.89
C ASP A 44 -12.68 18.43 -13.32
N LYS A 45 -13.22 19.51 -13.90
CA LYS A 45 -13.81 19.49 -15.23
C LYS A 45 -12.81 19.18 -16.35
N LYS A 46 -11.51 19.36 -16.14
CA LYS A 46 -10.48 19.11 -17.16
C LYS A 46 -10.22 17.62 -17.31
N GLU A 47 -10.36 16.84 -16.23
CA GLU A 47 -10.18 15.39 -16.25
C GLU A 47 -11.34 14.65 -16.95
N SER A 48 -12.55 15.21 -16.98
CA SER A 48 -13.75 14.52 -17.50
C SER A 48 -13.56 13.94 -18.90
N LYS A 49 -12.89 14.67 -19.80
CA LYS A 49 -12.63 14.20 -21.18
C LYS A 49 -11.73 12.97 -21.20
N ALA A 50 -10.65 12.96 -20.40
CA ALA A 50 -9.72 11.83 -20.35
C ALA A 50 -10.39 10.57 -19.77
N LEU A 51 -11.25 10.73 -18.75
CA LEU A 51 -12.02 9.63 -18.19
C LEU A 51 -13.00 9.05 -19.22
N GLU A 52 -13.72 9.91 -19.94
CA GLU A 52 -14.66 9.51 -20.99
C GLU A 52 -13.94 8.76 -22.14
N GLU A 53 -12.77 9.23 -22.57
CA GLU A 53 -11.95 8.55 -23.57
C GLU A 53 -11.55 7.13 -23.14
N VAL A 54 -11.20 6.95 -21.87
CA VAL A 54 -10.89 5.63 -21.29
C VAL A 54 -12.11 4.71 -21.31
N VAL A 55 -13.27 5.18 -20.84
CA VAL A 55 -14.51 4.38 -20.82
C VAL A 55 -14.94 4.00 -22.23
N ASN A 56 -14.92 4.95 -23.16
CA ASN A 56 -15.29 4.70 -24.56
C ASN A 56 -14.36 3.67 -25.21
N TYR A 57 -13.04 3.76 -24.94
CA TYR A 57 -12.09 2.77 -25.43
C TYR A 57 -12.39 1.36 -24.89
N ILE A 58 -12.62 1.24 -23.57
CA ILE A 58 -12.93 -0.05 -22.94
C ILE A 58 -14.23 -0.61 -23.52
N TYR A 59 -15.30 0.19 -23.53
CA TYR A 59 -16.62 -0.19 -24.04
C TYR A 59 -16.54 -0.72 -25.48
N ASN A 60 -15.91 0.01 -26.38
CA ASN A 60 -15.75 -0.42 -27.77
C ASN A 60 -14.98 -1.74 -27.86
N THR A 61 -13.88 -1.86 -27.11
CA THR A 61 -13.02 -3.07 -27.13
C THR A 61 -13.73 -4.31 -26.60
N VAL A 62 -14.54 -4.18 -25.54
CA VAL A 62 -15.27 -5.33 -24.96
C VAL A 62 -16.54 -5.66 -25.73
N SER A 63 -17.17 -4.68 -26.39
CA SER A 63 -18.43 -4.88 -27.16
C SER A 63 -18.26 -5.82 -28.35
N GLU A 64 -17.03 -5.97 -28.86
CA GLU A 64 -16.68 -6.89 -29.93
C GLU A 64 -16.45 -8.34 -29.44
N LYS A 65 -16.51 -8.57 -28.11
CA LYS A 65 -16.20 -9.85 -27.47
C LYS A 65 -17.43 -10.43 -26.77
N ASN A 66 -17.46 -11.77 -26.67
CA ASN A 66 -18.52 -12.47 -25.94
C ASN A 66 -18.21 -12.55 -24.44
N ILE A 67 -18.13 -11.39 -23.78
CA ILE A 67 -17.79 -11.23 -22.36
C ILE A 67 -18.92 -10.49 -21.65
N GLU A 68 -19.41 -11.02 -20.52
CA GLU A 68 -20.39 -10.31 -19.69
C GLU A 68 -19.68 -9.16 -18.97
N THR A 69 -19.86 -7.93 -19.48
CA THR A 69 -19.18 -6.74 -18.94
C THR A 69 -20.16 -5.82 -18.21
N THR A 70 -19.86 -5.47 -16.97
CA THR A 70 -20.65 -4.53 -16.15
C THR A 70 -19.83 -3.28 -15.83
N PHE A 71 -20.42 -2.10 -16.02
CA PHE A 71 -19.77 -0.81 -15.76
C PHE A 71 -20.36 -0.09 -14.54
N ASN A 72 -19.49 0.45 -13.69
CA ASN A 72 -19.84 1.39 -12.63
C ASN A 72 -18.94 2.63 -12.74
N ILE A 73 -19.51 3.74 -13.19
CA ILE A 73 -18.78 4.98 -13.48
C ILE A 73 -19.29 6.07 -12.55
N ASN A 74 -18.45 6.49 -11.61
CA ASN A 74 -18.82 7.49 -10.62
C ASN A 74 -18.85 8.90 -11.23
N LYS A 75 -19.79 9.72 -10.73
CA LYS A 75 -19.88 11.15 -11.12
C LYS A 75 -18.93 12.05 -10.34
N SER A 76 -18.53 11.63 -9.14
CA SER A 76 -17.66 12.35 -8.23
C SER A 76 -16.43 11.53 -7.89
N ASN A 77 -15.28 12.18 -7.76
CA ASN A 77 -14.06 11.52 -7.31
C ASN A 77 -14.13 11.20 -5.81
N PHE A 78 -14.03 9.92 -5.46
CA PHE A 78 -13.87 9.49 -4.07
C PHE A 78 -12.39 9.41 -3.64
N GLY A 79 -11.47 9.48 -4.60
CA GLY A 79 -10.04 9.46 -4.37
C GLY A 79 -9.47 8.05 -4.38
N PRO A 80 -8.13 7.91 -4.38
CA PRO A 80 -7.47 6.62 -4.60
C PRO A 80 -7.73 5.59 -3.50
N TYR A 81 -8.09 6.01 -2.29
CA TYR A 81 -8.34 5.10 -1.18
C TYR A 81 -9.78 4.64 -1.11
N LYS A 82 -10.72 5.60 -1.03
CA LYS A 82 -12.14 5.27 -0.97
C LYS A 82 -12.64 4.73 -2.31
N GLY A 83 -12.14 5.24 -3.44
CA GLY A 83 -12.52 4.77 -4.77
C GLY A 83 -12.23 3.28 -4.97
N VAL A 84 -11.02 2.82 -4.63
CA VAL A 84 -10.68 1.38 -4.71
C VAL A 84 -11.51 0.56 -3.73
N TRP A 85 -11.69 1.05 -2.50
CA TRP A 85 -12.55 0.37 -1.52
C TRP A 85 -13.99 0.15 -2.04
N GLU A 86 -14.61 1.19 -2.60
CA GLU A 86 -15.96 1.11 -3.18
C GLU A 86 -16.00 0.17 -4.38
N ALA A 87 -14.97 0.19 -5.24
CA ALA A 87 -14.86 -0.70 -6.39
C ALA A 87 -14.85 -2.18 -5.99
N VAL A 88 -14.01 -2.53 -5.02
CA VAL A 88 -13.88 -3.92 -4.54
C VAL A 88 -15.12 -4.33 -3.74
N SER A 89 -15.69 -3.43 -2.95
CA SER A 89 -16.95 -3.67 -2.24
C SER A 89 -18.09 -3.96 -3.22
N TRP A 90 -18.19 -3.18 -4.29
CA TRP A 90 -19.16 -3.38 -5.37
C TRP A 90 -19.00 -4.72 -6.08
N LEU A 91 -17.76 -5.16 -6.36
CA LEU A 91 -17.53 -6.52 -6.88
C LEU A 91 -18.13 -7.58 -5.94
N PHE A 92 -17.91 -7.46 -4.63
CA PHE A 92 -18.37 -8.42 -3.62
C PHE A 92 -19.83 -8.25 -3.15
N GLU A 93 -20.56 -7.28 -3.69
CA GLU A 93 -22.02 -7.30 -3.69
C GLU A 93 -22.56 -8.35 -4.66
N ASN A 94 -21.81 -8.60 -5.74
CA ASN A 94 -22.24 -9.44 -6.86
C ASN A 94 -21.59 -10.83 -6.85
N GLU A 95 -20.34 -10.94 -6.38
CA GLU A 95 -19.51 -12.13 -6.55
C GLU A 95 -19.00 -12.70 -5.21
N GLU A 96 -18.73 -14.01 -5.16
CA GLU A 96 -18.18 -14.65 -3.95
C GLU A 96 -16.66 -14.48 -3.81
N GLN A 97 -15.99 -14.27 -4.95
CA GLN A 97 -14.54 -14.15 -5.09
C GLN A 97 -14.23 -13.42 -6.39
N GLY A 98 -13.05 -12.82 -6.49
CA GLY A 98 -12.66 -12.11 -7.70
C GLY A 98 -11.20 -11.69 -7.69
N ILE A 99 -10.72 -11.30 -8.87
CA ILE A 99 -9.38 -10.75 -9.12
C ILE A 99 -9.54 -9.24 -9.33
N ILE A 100 -8.70 -8.44 -8.68
CA ILE A 100 -8.74 -6.98 -8.68
C ILE A 100 -7.46 -6.48 -9.37
N ILE A 101 -7.63 -5.63 -10.37
CA ILE A 101 -6.55 -5.04 -11.17
C ILE A 101 -6.75 -3.53 -11.25
N GLU A 102 -5.77 -2.76 -10.78
CA GLU A 102 -5.76 -1.30 -10.94
C GLU A 102 -5.24 -0.88 -12.32
N GLU A 103 -5.47 0.39 -12.68
CA GLU A 103 -5.18 0.94 -14.02
C GLU A 103 -3.79 0.62 -14.56
N ASP A 104 -2.75 0.65 -13.73
CA ASP A 104 -1.34 0.49 -14.12
C ASP A 104 -0.73 -0.87 -13.78
N ILE A 105 -1.57 -1.86 -13.49
CA ILE A 105 -1.13 -3.21 -13.19
C ILE A 105 -1.30 -4.07 -14.43
N TYR A 106 -0.18 -4.44 -15.05
CA TYR A 106 -0.13 -5.39 -16.16
C TYR A 106 -0.05 -6.83 -15.61
N PRO A 107 -1.09 -7.66 -15.79
CA PRO A 107 -1.06 -9.06 -15.38
C PRO A 107 -0.45 -9.97 -16.46
N SER A 108 0.21 -11.06 -16.03
CA SER A 108 0.54 -12.19 -16.90
C SER A 108 -0.66 -13.15 -17.00
N LEU A 109 -0.66 -14.07 -17.97
CA LEU A 109 -1.71 -15.10 -18.00
C LEU A 109 -1.65 -16.00 -16.78
N SER A 110 -0.44 -16.30 -16.33
CA SER A 110 -0.20 -17.09 -15.12
C SER A 110 -0.75 -16.44 -13.87
N PHE A 111 -0.81 -15.11 -13.77
CA PHE A 111 -1.46 -14.45 -12.63
C PHE A 111 -2.92 -14.89 -12.46
N PHE A 112 -3.66 -14.96 -13.56
CA PHE A 112 -5.08 -15.34 -13.53
C PHE A 112 -5.26 -16.80 -13.12
N TYR A 113 -4.51 -17.72 -13.73
CA TYR A 113 -4.59 -19.14 -13.40
C TYR A 113 -4.08 -19.44 -11.99
N PHE A 114 -3.03 -18.74 -11.55
CA PHE A 114 -2.54 -18.80 -10.18
C PHE A 114 -3.61 -18.39 -9.18
N CYS A 115 -4.25 -17.23 -9.41
CA CYS A 115 -5.36 -16.78 -8.58
C CYS A 115 -6.53 -17.77 -8.59
N GLU A 116 -6.92 -18.29 -9.75
CA GLU A 116 -8.00 -19.28 -9.85
C GLU A 116 -7.70 -20.54 -9.03
N LYS A 117 -6.50 -21.09 -9.15
CA LYS A 117 -6.07 -22.29 -8.42
C LYS A 117 -6.10 -22.05 -6.91
N LEU A 118 -5.50 -20.96 -6.44
CA LEU A 118 -5.42 -20.66 -5.00
C LEU A 118 -6.76 -20.23 -4.41
N LEU A 119 -7.61 -19.50 -5.16
CA LEU A 119 -8.95 -19.12 -4.71
C LEU A 119 -9.82 -20.36 -4.44
N LYS A 120 -9.72 -21.37 -5.32
CA LYS A 120 -10.42 -22.65 -5.15
C LYS A 120 -9.85 -23.45 -3.98
N PHE A 121 -8.53 -23.57 -3.92
CA PHE A 121 -7.85 -24.38 -2.90
C PHE A 121 -8.06 -23.82 -1.48
N TYR A 122 -7.81 -22.52 -1.26
CA TYR A 122 -7.93 -21.89 0.05
C TYR A 122 -9.33 -21.36 0.37
N LYS A 123 -10.37 -21.72 -0.40
CA LYS A 123 -11.75 -21.27 -0.18
C LYS A 123 -12.20 -21.48 1.28
N ASN A 124 -11.86 -22.63 1.86
CA ASN A 124 -12.24 -23.01 3.23
C ASN A 124 -11.20 -22.65 4.30
N ASN A 125 -9.95 -22.36 3.92
CA ASN A 125 -8.94 -21.88 4.86
C ASN A 125 -9.11 -20.38 5.06
N LYS A 126 -9.78 -19.98 6.15
CA LYS A 126 -10.08 -18.57 6.44
C LYS A 126 -8.88 -17.77 6.98
N ASN A 127 -7.74 -18.43 7.20
CA ASN A 127 -6.50 -17.75 7.56
C ASN A 127 -5.78 -17.17 6.34
N VAL A 128 -6.12 -17.60 5.12
CA VAL A 128 -5.66 -16.95 3.88
C VAL A 128 -6.66 -15.87 3.48
N TRP A 129 -6.19 -14.62 3.48
CA TRP A 129 -7.01 -13.44 3.25
C TRP A 129 -6.96 -12.93 1.82
N ALA A 130 -5.81 -13.03 1.18
CA ALA A 130 -5.61 -12.59 -0.18
C ALA A 130 -4.52 -13.41 -0.88
N ILE A 131 -4.55 -13.37 -2.20
CA ILE A 131 -3.55 -13.94 -3.10
C ILE A 131 -3.01 -12.78 -3.93
N VAL A 132 -1.70 -12.68 -4.09
CA VAL A 132 -1.09 -11.56 -4.82
C VAL A 132 -0.09 -12.04 -5.86
N GLY A 133 -0.03 -11.29 -6.96
CA GLY A 133 0.86 -11.60 -8.08
C GLY A 133 2.23 -10.93 -7.98
N LYS A 134 2.41 -9.95 -7.08
CA LYS A 134 3.69 -9.27 -6.90
C LYS A 134 4.57 -10.08 -5.96
N ASP A 135 5.77 -10.40 -6.43
CA ASP A 135 6.81 -10.88 -5.54
C ASP A 135 7.48 -9.70 -4.85
N VAL A 136 7.53 -9.82 -3.53
CA VAL A 136 7.90 -8.78 -2.60
C VAL A 136 9.24 -9.12 -1.93
N LEU A 137 9.81 -10.30 -2.21
CA LEU A 137 11.06 -10.78 -1.61
C LEU A 137 12.17 -11.02 -2.63
N ASN A 138 11.88 -11.44 -3.85
CA ASN A 138 12.85 -11.85 -4.86
C ASN A 138 13.90 -12.82 -4.28
N LEU A 139 13.41 -13.95 -3.79
CA LEU A 139 14.22 -15.01 -3.19
C LEU A 139 13.97 -16.33 -3.91
N GLU A 140 14.94 -16.76 -4.72
CA GLU A 140 14.83 -18.00 -5.49
C GLU A 140 14.79 -19.27 -4.62
N THR A 141 15.29 -19.19 -3.39
CA THR A 141 15.35 -20.31 -2.44
C THR A 141 14.02 -20.60 -1.75
N LEU A 142 13.00 -19.77 -1.95
CA LEU A 142 11.67 -20.01 -1.39
C LEU A 142 10.93 -21.08 -2.20
N GLU A 143 9.97 -21.71 -1.52
CA GLU A 143 8.90 -22.46 -2.17
C GLU A 143 8.18 -21.56 -3.19
N ASP A 144 7.54 -22.18 -4.20
CA ASP A 144 6.81 -21.45 -5.23
C ASP A 144 5.77 -20.50 -4.63
N ILE A 145 5.14 -20.93 -3.53
CA ILE A 145 4.16 -20.17 -2.78
C ILE A 145 4.70 -19.94 -1.38
N TYR A 146 4.68 -18.68 -0.94
CA TYR A 146 5.01 -18.32 0.43
C TYR A 146 3.92 -17.43 1.02
N PHE A 147 3.91 -17.34 2.35
CA PHE A 147 2.91 -16.59 3.09
C PHE A 147 3.55 -15.49 3.90
N LEU A 148 2.94 -14.31 3.89
CA LEU A 148 3.29 -13.20 4.76
C LEU A 148 2.11 -12.86 5.66
N ARG A 149 2.38 -12.45 6.91
CA ARG A 149 1.37 -11.82 7.77
C ARG A 149 1.19 -10.34 7.47
N THR A 150 2.13 -9.79 6.73
CA THR A 150 2.22 -8.37 6.39
C THR A 150 2.17 -8.19 4.89
N PHE A 151 1.59 -7.05 4.51
CA PHE A 151 1.68 -6.44 3.20
C PHE A 151 0.75 -7.07 2.16
N LEU A 152 -0.40 -6.44 1.94
CA LEU A 152 -1.19 -6.61 0.72
C LEU A 152 -0.71 -5.59 -0.32
N PRO A 153 0.21 -5.94 -1.24
CA PRO A 153 0.54 -5.04 -2.34
C PRO A 153 -0.73 -4.71 -3.13
N PRO A 154 -1.03 -3.42 -3.40
CA PRO A 154 -2.19 -3.04 -4.20
C PRO A 154 -2.06 -3.45 -5.68
N TRP A 155 -0.92 -4.01 -6.08
CA TRP A 155 -0.53 -4.24 -7.47
C TRP A 155 -1.04 -5.56 -8.06
N GLY A 156 -2.34 -5.82 -7.94
CA GLY A 156 -2.97 -7.03 -8.46
C GLY A 156 -3.10 -8.12 -7.41
N PHE A 157 -4.34 -8.35 -6.97
CA PHE A 157 -4.66 -9.34 -5.95
C PHE A 157 -5.98 -10.03 -6.22
N ALA A 158 -6.21 -11.14 -5.54
CA ALA A 158 -7.49 -11.83 -5.51
C ALA A 158 -7.91 -12.10 -4.07
N THR A 159 -9.21 -12.04 -3.82
CA THR A 159 -9.77 -12.34 -2.49
C THR A 159 -11.21 -12.83 -2.60
N TRP A 160 -11.83 -13.09 -1.46
CA TRP A 160 -13.20 -13.57 -1.32
C TRP A 160 -14.06 -12.54 -0.61
N ARG A 161 -15.34 -12.53 -0.95
CA ARG A 161 -16.37 -11.67 -0.36
C ARG A 161 -16.46 -11.80 1.15
N ASP A 162 -16.36 -13.01 1.68
CA ASP A 162 -16.47 -13.26 3.12
C ASP A 162 -15.25 -12.76 3.93
N ARG A 163 -14.08 -12.62 3.29
CA ARG A 163 -12.91 -11.94 3.87
C ARG A 163 -13.08 -10.42 3.76
N TRP A 164 -13.42 -9.93 2.57
CA TRP A 164 -13.60 -8.50 2.32
C TRP A 164 -14.68 -7.87 3.22
N ARG A 165 -15.83 -8.54 3.41
CA ARG A 165 -16.93 -8.05 4.26
C ARG A 165 -16.59 -7.97 5.75
N ARG A 166 -15.49 -8.58 6.20
CA ARG A 166 -15.01 -8.44 7.59
C ARG A 166 -14.21 -7.17 7.80
N LEU A 167 -13.72 -6.56 6.71
CA LEU A 167 -12.96 -5.33 6.76
C LEU A 167 -13.94 -4.17 6.99
N ASP A 168 -13.52 -3.17 7.76
CA ASP A 168 -14.19 -1.87 7.79
C ASP A 168 -13.23 -0.75 7.36
N PHE A 169 -13.75 0.21 6.60
CA PHE A 169 -12.90 1.28 6.09
C PHE A 169 -12.40 2.18 7.22
N ASP A 170 -13.20 2.36 8.28
CA ASP A 170 -12.87 3.26 9.39
C ASP A 170 -11.97 2.62 10.47
N LEU A 171 -11.60 1.34 10.33
CA LEU A 171 -10.86 0.57 11.34
C LEU A 171 -11.57 0.47 12.70
N LYS A 172 -12.87 0.75 12.78
CA LYS A 172 -13.61 0.75 14.07
C LYS A 172 -13.63 -0.64 14.69
N GLY A 173 -13.75 -1.68 13.87
CA GLY A 173 -13.68 -3.07 14.30
C GLY A 173 -12.36 -3.45 14.96
N LEU A 174 -11.26 -2.73 14.69
CA LEU A 174 -9.98 -2.99 15.35
C LEU A 174 -9.89 -2.43 16.78
N ARG A 175 -10.81 -1.56 17.20
CA ARG A 175 -10.85 -1.02 18.57
C ARG A 175 -11.23 -2.06 19.61
N GLU A 176 -11.87 -3.13 19.18
CA GLU A 176 -12.44 -4.18 20.04
C GLU A 176 -11.68 -5.50 19.93
N VAL A 177 -10.55 -5.53 19.21
CA VAL A 177 -9.76 -6.74 18.97
C VAL A 177 -8.41 -6.64 19.67
N ASP A 178 -8.08 -7.66 20.45
CA ASP A 178 -6.73 -7.84 20.97
C ASP A 178 -5.79 -8.22 19.82
N LEU A 179 -4.79 -7.37 19.56
CA LEU A 179 -3.79 -7.67 18.54
C LEU A 179 -2.95 -8.89 18.94
N PRO A 180 -2.58 -9.77 17.99
CA PRO A 180 -1.81 -10.98 18.29
C PRO A 180 -0.56 -10.70 19.12
N ASN A 181 -0.32 -11.52 20.15
CA ASN A 181 0.77 -11.30 21.09
C ASN A 181 2.16 -11.32 20.42
N ASP A 182 2.32 -12.14 19.39
CA ASP A 182 3.54 -12.33 18.60
C ASP A 182 3.78 -11.24 17.53
N LEU A 183 2.83 -10.32 17.32
CA LEU A 183 3.02 -9.19 16.41
C LEU A 183 4.07 -8.21 16.94
N ASP A 184 4.93 -7.70 16.05
CA ASP A 184 5.93 -6.68 16.39
C ASP A 184 5.28 -5.51 17.16
N ILE A 185 5.91 -5.09 18.25
CA ILE A 185 5.42 -3.99 19.08
C ILE A 185 5.25 -2.70 18.29
N ARG A 186 6.12 -2.45 17.29
CA ARG A 186 6.02 -1.31 16.37
C ARG A 186 4.71 -1.34 15.59
N TYR A 187 4.30 -2.51 15.09
CA TYR A 187 3.01 -2.67 14.41
C TYR A 187 1.83 -2.43 15.34
N LYS A 188 1.88 -2.96 16.57
CA LYS A 188 0.81 -2.72 17.55
C LYS A 188 0.65 -1.23 17.83
N LYS A 189 1.77 -0.55 18.11
CA LYS A 189 1.80 0.90 18.32
C LYS A 189 1.28 1.68 17.11
N ALA A 190 1.67 1.29 15.90
CA ALA A 190 1.17 1.92 14.68
C ALA A 190 -0.34 1.72 14.51
N ILE A 191 -0.89 0.53 14.73
CA ILE A 191 -2.33 0.25 14.63
C ILE A 191 -3.11 1.06 15.68
N TYR A 192 -2.69 1.06 16.94
CA TYR A 192 -3.34 1.90 17.96
C TYR A 192 -3.20 3.39 17.66
N GLY A 193 -2.04 3.82 17.15
CA GLY A 193 -1.82 5.15 16.60
C GLY A 193 -2.86 5.49 15.52
N LEU A 194 -3.02 4.64 14.50
CA LEU A 194 -4.02 4.81 13.43
C LEU A 194 -5.43 4.98 13.99
N LEU A 195 -5.81 4.24 15.03
CA LEU A 195 -7.14 4.33 15.64
C LEU A 195 -7.37 5.64 16.40
N ASN A 196 -6.29 6.22 16.94
CA ASN A 196 -6.29 7.51 17.64
C ASN A 196 -6.25 8.69 16.67
N ILE A 197 -5.61 8.51 15.53
CA ILE A 197 -5.57 9.49 14.46
C ILE A 197 -6.90 9.39 13.69
N GLY A 198 -7.85 10.30 13.94
CA GLY A 198 -9.10 10.39 13.17
C GLY A 198 -8.92 10.84 11.70
N ILE A 199 -7.89 10.37 11.00
CA ILE A 199 -7.56 10.76 9.62
C ILE A 199 -8.22 9.80 8.63
N ASN A 200 -9.09 10.37 7.80
CA ASN A 200 -9.81 9.67 6.74
C ASN A 200 -9.00 9.50 5.44
N ASN A 201 -7.81 10.13 5.32
CA ASN A 201 -7.02 10.18 4.09
C ASN A 201 -5.75 9.33 4.18
N PHE A 202 -5.91 8.02 4.18
CA PHE A 202 -4.80 7.07 4.20
C PHE A 202 -5.14 5.80 3.40
N GLY A 203 -4.08 5.15 2.91
CA GLY A 203 -4.07 3.96 2.06
C GLY A 203 -5.09 2.90 2.45
N TRP A 204 -5.95 2.51 1.50
CA TRP A 204 -6.90 1.42 1.70
C TRP A 204 -6.17 0.10 1.96
N ASP A 205 -5.05 -0.12 1.28
CA ASP A 205 -4.14 -1.24 1.38
C ASP A 205 -3.61 -1.43 2.81
N ILE A 206 -3.16 -0.33 3.45
CA ILE A 206 -2.64 -0.39 4.80
C ILE A 206 -3.77 -0.62 5.83
N ARG A 207 -5.00 -0.15 5.56
CA ARG A 207 -6.19 -0.51 6.37
C ARG A 207 -6.45 -2.01 6.31
N VAL A 208 -6.41 -2.59 5.12
CA VAL A 208 -6.58 -4.04 4.93
C VAL A 208 -5.45 -4.82 5.61
N ASP A 209 -4.20 -4.38 5.49
CA ASP A 209 -3.05 -4.99 6.17
C ASP A 209 -3.22 -5.00 7.70
N ALA A 210 -3.66 -3.89 8.30
CA ALA A 210 -3.93 -3.81 9.73
C ALA A 210 -5.00 -4.83 10.17
N PHE A 211 -6.05 -5.02 9.35
CA PHE A 211 -7.09 -6.01 9.60
C PHE A 211 -6.60 -7.45 9.50
N ILE A 212 -5.85 -7.77 8.46
CA ILE A 212 -5.27 -9.09 8.26
C ILE A 212 -4.41 -9.45 9.48
N LYS A 213 -3.53 -8.54 9.91
CA LYS A 213 -2.68 -8.72 11.09
C LYS A 213 -3.47 -8.91 12.37
N ALA A 214 -4.47 -8.06 12.62
CA ALA A 214 -5.31 -8.16 13.82
C ALA A 214 -6.07 -9.49 13.90
N ASN A 215 -6.30 -10.15 12.77
CA ASN A 215 -7.01 -11.43 12.69
C ASN A 215 -6.09 -12.64 12.46
N ASN A 216 -4.77 -12.49 12.70
CA ASN A 216 -3.78 -13.55 12.48
C ASN A 216 -3.83 -14.15 11.06
N GLY A 217 -4.12 -13.29 10.08
CA GLY A 217 -4.28 -13.64 8.68
C GLY A 217 -2.98 -13.63 7.90
N PHE A 218 -3.02 -14.27 6.73
CA PHE A 218 -1.89 -14.39 5.82
C PHE A 218 -2.29 -14.04 4.38
N VAL A 219 -1.33 -13.50 3.65
CA VAL A 219 -1.40 -13.25 2.21
C VAL A 219 -0.51 -14.27 1.51
N ALA A 220 -1.03 -14.91 0.47
CA ALA A 220 -0.29 -15.86 -0.36
C ALA A 220 0.39 -15.14 -1.53
N HIS A 221 1.69 -15.36 -1.70
CA HIS A 221 2.50 -14.77 -2.76
C HIS A 221 3.08 -15.87 -3.64
N TYR A 222 3.30 -15.56 -4.93
CA TYR A 222 4.20 -16.34 -5.77
C TYR A 222 5.64 -15.82 -5.63
N LYS A 223 6.63 -16.71 -5.68
CA LYS A 223 8.07 -16.36 -5.54
C LYS A 223 8.66 -15.51 -6.66
N ARG A 224 7.90 -15.21 -7.71
CA ARG A 224 8.28 -14.34 -8.83
C ARG A 224 7.12 -13.42 -9.20
N ASN A 225 7.39 -12.31 -9.88
CA ASN A 225 6.34 -11.39 -10.29
C ASN A 225 5.47 -12.01 -11.39
N LEU A 226 4.18 -12.12 -11.16
CA LEU A 226 3.16 -12.41 -12.18
C LEU A 226 2.46 -11.14 -12.67
N VAL A 227 2.83 -9.99 -12.11
CA VAL A 227 2.28 -8.68 -12.43
C VAL A 227 3.40 -7.65 -12.51
N LYS A 228 3.22 -6.64 -13.36
CA LYS A 228 4.14 -5.53 -13.53
C LYS A 228 3.40 -4.20 -13.36
N HIS A 229 4.00 -3.28 -12.62
CA HIS A 229 3.50 -1.90 -12.51
C HIS A 229 4.04 -1.07 -13.67
N LEU A 230 3.18 -0.39 -14.43
CA LEU A 230 3.55 0.34 -15.66
C LEU A 230 3.76 1.86 -15.46
N GLY A 231 3.56 2.38 -14.24
CA GLY A 231 3.42 3.82 -14.02
C GLY A 231 4.23 4.41 -12.87
N TRP A 232 5.43 3.93 -12.56
CA TRP A 232 6.20 4.42 -11.38
C TRP A 232 6.48 5.91 -11.39
N GLU A 233 6.64 6.52 -12.56
CA GLU A 233 6.96 7.95 -12.70
C GLU A 233 5.75 8.86 -12.37
N ASP A 234 4.52 8.34 -12.51
CA ASP A 234 3.26 9.07 -12.33
C ASP A 234 2.36 8.46 -11.23
N GLY A 235 2.89 7.50 -10.45
CA GLY A 235 2.17 6.76 -9.42
C GLY A 235 2.07 7.51 -8.08
N THR A 236 1.16 7.07 -7.21
CA THR A 236 1.01 7.64 -5.85
C THR A 236 2.04 7.12 -4.85
N HIS A 237 2.78 6.05 -5.19
CA HIS A 237 3.79 5.44 -4.34
C HIS A 237 5.21 5.76 -4.84
N TYR A 238 6.08 6.12 -3.90
CA TYR A 238 7.46 6.53 -4.16
C TYR A 238 8.43 5.37 -3.93
N SER A 239 9.36 5.14 -4.85
CA SER A 239 10.47 4.20 -4.67
C SER A 239 11.83 4.92 -4.69
N THR A 240 12.72 4.55 -3.76
CA THR A 240 14.13 4.94 -3.77
C THR A 240 15.02 3.92 -4.49
N THR A 241 14.46 2.79 -4.94
CA THR A 241 15.25 1.77 -5.61
C THR A 241 15.59 2.23 -7.02
N ASN A 242 16.88 2.18 -7.37
CA ASN A 242 17.35 2.48 -8.73
C ASN A 242 16.88 1.45 -9.79
N LYS A 243 16.34 0.31 -9.35
CA LYS A 243 15.80 -0.74 -10.22
C LYS A 243 14.84 -1.62 -9.42
N ILE A 244 13.55 -1.44 -9.63
CA ILE A 244 12.55 -2.44 -9.23
C ILE A 244 12.67 -3.57 -10.25
N ASP A 245 12.75 -4.82 -9.78
CA ASP A 245 12.58 -5.93 -10.69
C ASP A 245 11.12 -5.92 -11.19
N GLU A 246 11.00 -5.57 -12.47
CA GLU A 246 9.76 -5.51 -13.23
C GLU A 246 9.66 -6.64 -14.24
N GLU A 247 10.59 -7.60 -14.22
CA GLU A 247 10.43 -8.80 -15.03
C GLU A 247 9.16 -9.50 -14.61
N ILE A 248 8.35 -9.83 -15.60
CA ILE A 248 7.11 -10.56 -15.44
C ILE A 248 7.33 -11.99 -15.90
N TYR A 249 6.84 -12.93 -15.11
CA TYR A 249 7.07 -14.35 -15.31
C TYR A 249 5.76 -15.06 -15.66
N GLU A 250 5.90 -16.09 -16.49
CA GLU A 250 4.87 -17.09 -16.72
C GLU A 250 5.27 -18.38 -15.98
N ILE A 251 4.27 -19.05 -15.42
CA ILE A 251 4.39 -20.37 -14.77
C ILE A 251 4.14 -21.39 -15.87
N GLU A 252 5.12 -22.25 -16.15
CA GLU A 252 5.03 -23.24 -17.24
C GLU A 252 3.80 -24.15 -17.10
N ASP A 253 3.53 -24.59 -15.87
CA ASP A 253 2.36 -25.38 -15.52
C ASP A 253 1.85 -24.99 -14.13
N VAL A 254 0.78 -24.20 -14.08
CA VAL A 254 0.13 -23.79 -12.81
C VAL A 254 -0.42 -25.00 -12.05
N ASP A 255 -0.81 -26.07 -12.74
CA ASP A 255 -1.33 -27.27 -12.10
C ASP A 255 -0.23 -28.06 -11.38
N SER A 256 1.04 -27.90 -11.78
CA SER A 256 2.20 -28.50 -11.10
C SER A 256 2.57 -27.85 -9.76
N LEU A 257 2.09 -26.63 -9.49
CA LEU A 257 2.37 -25.93 -8.24
C LEU A 257 1.96 -26.78 -7.03
N GLN A 258 2.90 -27.00 -6.12
CA GLN A 258 2.64 -27.70 -4.87
C GLN A 258 1.80 -26.82 -3.95
N MET A 259 0.58 -27.28 -3.65
CA MET A 259 -0.27 -26.61 -2.68
C MET A 259 0.10 -27.06 -1.27
N VAL A 260 0.10 -26.14 -0.32
CA VAL A 260 0.44 -26.43 1.07
C VAL A 260 -0.85 -26.38 1.88
N ASP A 261 -1.27 -27.52 2.45
CA ASP A 261 -2.49 -27.60 3.26
C ASP A 261 -2.39 -26.74 4.54
N GLY A 262 -1.17 -26.56 5.05
CA GLY A 262 -0.83 -25.67 6.17
C GLY A 262 -0.20 -24.35 5.70
N ILE A 263 -0.25 -23.34 6.56
CA ILE A 263 0.48 -22.08 6.33
C ILE A 263 1.86 -22.23 6.99
N ASN A 264 2.87 -22.58 6.20
CA ASN A 264 4.27 -22.56 6.64
C ASN A 264 4.77 -21.11 6.63
N HIS A 265 4.59 -20.41 7.74
CA HIS A 265 5.05 -19.03 7.91
C HIS A 265 6.27 -18.97 8.81
N TYR A 266 7.24 -18.13 8.44
CA TYR A 266 8.44 -17.91 9.22
C TYR A 266 8.63 -16.41 9.48
N ASN A 267 8.78 -16.02 10.75
CA ASN A 267 8.94 -14.61 11.16
C ASN A 267 10.14 -13.90 10.48
N TRP A 268 11.20 -14.63 10.14
CA TRP A 268 12.35 -14.04 9.44
C TRP A 268 11.97 -13.54 8.04
N ILE A 269 10.96 -14.13 7.40
CA ILE A 269 10.45 -13.71 6.09
C ILE A 269 9.75 -12.35 6.20
N ASP A 270 8.92 -12.15 7.22
CA ASP A 270 8.27 -10.85 7.46
C ASP A 270 9.33 -9.76 7.75
N ASN A 271 10.33 -10.05 8.58
CA ASN A 271 11.41 -9.09 8.86
C ASN A 271 12.22 -8.75 7.60
N LEU A 272 12.56 -9.76 6.79
CA LEU A 272 13.25 -9.55 5.52
C LEU A 272 12.40 -8.76 4.53
N ASN A 273 11.09 -9.02 4.49
CA ASN A 273 10.14 -8.25 3.70
C ASN A 273 10.24 -6.78 4.10
N ILE A 274 10.09 -6.44 5.38
CA ILE A 274 10.14 -5.06 5.86
C ILE A 274 11.47 -4.37 5.50
N GLU A 275 12.60 -5.05 5.69
CA GLU A 275 13.92 -4.51 5.35
C GLU A 275 14.12 -4.24 3.86
N LYS A 276 13.53 -5.06 2.99
CA LYS A 276 13.54 -4.81 1.53
C LYS A 276 12.53 -3.73 1.15
N TRP A 277 11.35 -3.74 1.78
CA TRP A 277 10.22 -2.86 1.45
C TRP A 277 10.40 -1.42 1.87
N LYS A 278 11.29 -1.14 2.82
CA LYS A 278 11.61 0.25 3.20
C LYS A 278 12.03 1.13 2.02
N TYR A 279 12.54 0.53 0.93
CA TYR A 279 12.93 1.24 -0.28
C TYR A 279 11.77 1.47 -1.28
N PHE A 280 10.65 0.78 -1.08
CA PHE A 280 9.46 0.81 -1.94
C PHE A 280 8.29 1.56 -1.30
N ASP A 281 8.25 1.58 0.03
CA ASP A 281 7.21 2.26 0.79
C ASP A 281 7.77 2.85 2.08
N ARG A 282 7.57 4.17 2.24
CA ARG A 282 8.02 4.91 3.43
C ARG A 282 7.27 4.46 4.68
N TYR A 283 6.02 4.00 4.56
CA TYR A 283 5.31 3.48 5.72
C TYR A 283 5.97 2.17 6.19
N ALA A 284 6.17 1.20 5.30
CA ALA A 284 6.91 -0.02 5.60
C ALA A 284 8.30 0.25 6.21
N GLY A 285 9.02 1.25 5.68
CA GLY A 285 10.36 1.57 6.17
C GLY A 285 10.44 2.05 7.61
N LEU A 286 9.36 2.64 8.17
CA LEU A 286 9.29 2.99 9.58
C LEU A 286 9.39 1.76 10.49
N PHE A 287 9.06 0.57 10.01
CA PHE A 287 9.12 -0.68 10.75
C PHE A 287 10.46 -1.40 10.60
N SER A 288 11.37 -0.92 9.73
CA SER A 288 12.67 -1.56 9.55
C SER A 288 13.57 -1.39 10.78
N ASP A 289 14.37 -2.40 11.09
CA ASP A 289 15.40 -2.35 12.11
C ASP A 289 16.47 -1.32 11.75
N THR A 290 16.75 -1.17 10.45
CA THR A 290 17.64 -0.10 9.95
C THR A 290 17.15 1.29 10.37
N PHE A 291 15.87 1.59 10.14
CA PHE A 291 15.29 2.88 10.51
C PHE A 291 15.37 3.10 12.02
N LYS A 292 14.99 2.09 12.80
CA LYS A 292 15.06 2.15 14.28
C LYS A 292 16.47 2.48 14.76
N LEU A 293 17.48 1.73 14.29
CA LEU A 293 18.87 1.90 14.72
C LEU A 293 19.42 3.29 14.35
N ASN A 294 19.08 3.78 13.15
CA ASN A 294 19.49 5.11 12.72
C ASN A 294 18.78 6.23 13.50
N LEU A 295 17.50 6.07 13.80
CA LEU A 295 16.77 6.99 14.67
C LEU A 295 17.40 7.02 16.07
N GLU A 296 17.70 5.87 16.67
CA GLU A 296 18.37 5.79 17.99
C GLU A 296 19.71 6.55 18.01
N LYS A 297 20.52 6.46 16.94
CA LYS A 297 21.77 7.26 16.82
C LYS A 297 21.51 8.75 16.78
N ILE A 298 20.53 9.20 15.99
CA ILE A 298 20.13 10.61 15.92
C ILE A 298 19.71 11.07 17.30
N LEU A 299 18.79 10.35 17.95
CA LEU A 299 18.28 10.65 19.29
C LEU A 299 19.42 10.71 20.33
N ALA A 300 20.43 9.85 20.24
CA ALA A 300 21.56 9.85 21.16
C ALA A 300 22.45 11.11 21.02
N SER A 301 22.43 11.78 19.85
CA SER A 301 23.28 12.93 19.52
C SER A 301 22.57 14.29 19.58
N SER A 302 21.34 14.32 20.08
CA SER A 302 20.47 15.50 20.13
C SER A 302 19.85 15.64 21.52
N ASP A 303 19.84 16.85 22.09
CA ASP A 303 19.17 17.11 23.38
C ASP A 303 17.69 17.45 23.16
N SER A 304 17.36 18.06 22.03
CA SER A 304 16.01 18.43 21.62
C SER A 304 15.73 18.17 20.13
N ILE A 305 14.51 17.73 19.83
CA ILE A 305 14.11 17.25 18.50
C ILE A 305 12.72 17.75 18.15
N SER A 306 12.52 18.05 16.87
CA SER A 306 11.20 18.34 16.31
C SER A 306 10.94 17.56 15.04
N ILE A 307 9.68 17.20 14.81
CA ILE A 307 9.26 16.51 13.58
C ILE A 307 8.59 17.52 12.66
N TYR A 308 9.14 17.75 11.48
CA TYR A 308 8.54 18.61 10.46
C TYR A 308 7.59 17.79 9.58
N GLY A 309 6.30 17.98 9.81
CA GLY A 309 5.18 17.30 9.16
C GLY A 309 4.31 16.58 10.18
N ALA A 310 3.17 17.16 10.55
CA ALA A 310 2.19 16.56 11.45
C ALA A 310 1.16 15.69 10.69
N GLY A 311 1.46 15.32 9.45
CA GLY A 311 0.67 14.41 8.62
C GLY A 311 0.87 12.93 8.98
N PHE A 312 0.42 12.05 8.08
CA PHE A 312 0.39 10.60 8.28
C PHE A 312 1.72 9.99 8.74
N LEU A 313 2.80 10.16 7.96
CA LEU A 313 4.11 9.55 8.25
C LEU A 313 4.71 10.07 9.57
N GLY A 314 4.62 11.38 9.84
CA GLY A 314 5.16 11.97 11.06
C GLY A 314 4.44 11.47 12.32
N ARG A 315 3.11 11.33 12.23
CA ARG A 315 2.30 10.73 13.29
C ARG A 315 2.64 9.27 13.53
N ILE A 316 2.68 8.45 12.48
CA ILE A 316 3.00 7.02 12.62
C ILE A 316 4.41 6.82 13.17
N MET A 317 5.39 7.57 12.68
CA MET A 317 6.75 7.55 13.23
C MET A 317 6.74 7.87 14.73
N TYR A 318 6.01 8.91 15.14
CA TYR A 318 5.86 9.24 16.56
C TYR A 318 5.19 8.11 17.34
N PHE A 319 4.05 7.56 16.88
CA PHE A 319 3.38 6.50 17.63
C PHE A 319 4.22 5.24 17.78
N ILE A 320 5.01 4.88 16.76
CA ILE A 320 5.91 3.71 16.83
C ILE A 320 7.04 3.94 17.85
N TYR A 321 7.59 5.15 17.89
CA TYR A 321 8.85 5.47 18.58
C TYR A 321 8.68 6.47 19.74
N ASP A 322 7.46 6.62 20.26
CA ASP A 322 7.12 7.57 21.32
C ASP A 322 7.97 7.39 22.58
N ASP A 323 8.27 6.14 22.92
CA ASP A 323 9.12 5.72 24.03
C ASP A 323 10.57 6.18 23.89
N ILE A 324 11.14 6.11 22.69
CA ILE A 324 12.54 6.53 22.46
C ILE A 324 12.65 8.03 22.18
N PHE A 325 11.63 8.66 21.59
CA PHE A 325 11.57 10.13 21.51
C PHE A 325 11.50 10.74 22.91
N GLY A 326 10.66 10.19 23.79
CA GLY A 326 10.51 10.62 25.17
C GLY A 326 10.34 12.14 25.30
N SER A 327 11.04 12.75 26.25
CA SER A 327 11.02 14.20 26.47
C SER A 327 11.85 15.00 25.46
N LYS A 328 12.59 14.35 24.55
CA LYS A 328 13.41 15.04 23.55
C LYS A 328 12.56 15.62 22.43
N LEU A 329 11.41 15.02 22.13
CA LEU A 329 10.48 15.56 21.13
C LEU A 329 9.69 16.73 21.73
N ILE A 330 10.01 17.95 21.30
CA ILE A 330 9.46 19.17 21.91
C ILE A 330 8.26 19.75 21.16
N TYR A 331 8.19 19.57 19.84
CA TYR A 331 7.02 19.93 19.03
C TYR A 331 7.04 19.25 17.66
N PHE A 332 5.87 19.23 17.03
CA PHE A 332 5.73 19.07 15.58
C PHE A 332 5.74 20.43 14.91
N ILE A 333 6.22 20.48 13.68
CA ILE A 333 6.18 21.66 12.83
C ILE A 333 5.28 21.35 11.63
N ASP A 334 4.19 22.09 11.45
CA ASP A 334 3.34 21.94 10.27
C ASP A 334 2.57 23.23 9.99
N ASP A 335 2.96 23.92 8.92
CA ASP A 335 2.35 25.19 8.50
C ASP A 335 0.89 25.03 8.04
N SER A 336 0.45 23.79 7.78
CA SER A 336 -0.85 23.47 7.18
C SER A 336 -1.80 22.68 8.10
N SER A 337 -1.32 22.27 9.28
CA SER A 337 -2.10 21.45 10.20
C SER A 337 -3.33 22.19 10.71
N LYS A 338 -4.45 21.45 10.80
CA LYS A 338 -5.67 21.90 11.48
C LYS A 338 -5.68 21.54 12.96
N ASP A 339 -4.82 20.60 13.36
CA ASP A 339 -4.66 20.17 14.74
C ASP A 339 -3.58 21.01 15.43
N ASN A 340 -3.81 21.32 16.71
CA ASN A 340 -2.89 22.11 17.53
C ASN A 340 -1.88 21.25 18.30
N ASN A 341 -2.12 19.94 18.43
CA ASN A 341 -1.23 19.01 19.10
C ASN A 341 -1.46 17.54 18.67
N ILE A 342 -0.48 16.68 18.98
CA ILE A 342 -0.56 15.21 18.91
C ILE A 342 -0.17 14.67 20.28
N ASN A 343 -1.08 14.01 21.00
CA ASN A 343 -0.81 13.49 22.36
C ASN A 343 -0.15 14.53 23.29
N ASN A 344 -0.68 15.76 23.30
CA ASN A 344 -0.15 16.92 24.05
C ASN A 344 1.18 17.48 23.55
N ILE A 345 1.79 16.93 22.51
CA ILE A 345 2.95 17.52 21.83
C ILE A 345 2.43 18.62 20.89
N PRO A 346 2.81 19.89 21.09
CA PRO A 346 2.27 20.99 20.30
C PRO A 346 2.66 20.85 18.82
N ILE A 347 1.73 21.22 17.94
CA ILE A 347 1.99 21.45 16.51
C ILE A 347 2.09 22.96 16.33
N LEU A 348 3.25 23.43 15.93
CA LEU A 348 3.53 24.85 15.70
C LEU A 348 3.69 25.12 14.22
N LYS A 349 3.31 26.32 13.78
CA LYS A 349 3.80 26.82 12.50
C LYS A 349 5.27 27.15 12.63
N PHE A 350 5.99 27.11 11.51
CA PHE A 350 7.42 27.36 11.51
C PHE A 350 7.80 28.75 12.05
N GLU A 351 6.97 29.75 11.82
CA GLU A 351 7.16 31.12 12.31
C GLU A 351 6.88 31.31 13.80
N GLU A 352 6.21 30.34 14.44
CA GLU A 352 5.84 30.37 15.87
C GLU A 352 6.91 29.69 16.75
N ILE A 353 7.97 29.13 16.14
CA ILE A 353 9.04 28.45 16.85
C ILE A 353 9.90 29.46 17.59
N ASN A 354 9.79 29.45 18.92
CA ASN A 354 10.54 30.32 19.81
C ASN A 354 11.77 29.65 20.46
N ASN A 355 11.82 28.32 20.48
CA ASN A 355 12.92 27.54 21.02
C ASN A 355 13.49 26.66 19.89
N GLU A 356 14.68 26.97 19.39
CA GLU A 356 15.33 26.23 18.31
C GLU A 356 15.69 24.81 18.78
N PRO A 357 15.32 23.73 18.05
CA PRO A 357 15.67 22.36 18.43
C PRO A 357 17.08 22.04 17.96
N ASP A 358 17.79 21.09 18.56
CA ASP A 358 19.09 20.66 18.03
C ASP A 358 18.94 19.91 16.70
N THR A 359 17.79 19.28 16.50
CA THR A 359 17.53 18.43 15.34
C THR A 359 16.09 18.53 14.84
N ILE A 360 15.94 18.60 13.53
CA ILE A 360 14.65 18.49 12.84
C ILE A 360 14.65 17.24 11.99
N ILE A 361 13.62 16.40 12.16
CA ILE A 361 13.34 15.26 11.29
C ILE A 361 12.19 15.62 10.36
N ILE A 362 12.43 15.71 9.06
CA ILE A 362 11.42 15.98 8.04
C ILE A 362 10.71 14.67 7.68
N SER A 363 9.40 14.61 7.93
CA SER A 363 8.57 13.42 7.68
C SER A 363 7.74 13.48 6.40
N ILE A 364 7.99 14.48 5.54
CA ILE A 364 7.21 14.71 4.32
C ILE A 364 7.68 13.80 3.19
N ALA A 365 6.70 13.15 2.54
CA ALA A 365 6.94 12.17 1.48
C ALA A 365 7.39 12.78 0.14
N ASN A 366 7.14 14.06 -0.11
CA ASN A 366 7.41 14.69 -1.41
C ASN A 366 8.83 15.28 -1.44
N ASP A 367 9.67 14.83 -2.37
CA ASP A 367 11.09 15.22 -2.43
C ASP A 367 11.29 16.71 -2.77
N TYR A 368 10.43 17.29 -3.60
CA TYR A 368 10.49 18.72 -3.93
C TYR A 368 10.15 19.58 -2.70
N LEU A 369 9.08 19.22 -1.98
CA LEU A 369 8.71 19.89 -0.74
C LEU A 369 9.80 19.72 0.33
N ASN A 370 10.37 18.51 0.47
CA ASN A 370 11.47 18.25 1.39
C ASN A 370 12.67 19.17 1.11
N LYS A 371 13.12 19.28 -0.14
CA LYS A 371 14.20 20.19 -0.52
C LYS A 371 13.90 21.64 -0.13
N SER A 372 12.71 22.12 -0.47
CA SER A 372 12.27 23.49 -0.11
C SER A 372 12.28 23.73 1.41
N LEU A 373 11.87 22.73 2.19
CA LEU A 373 11.88 22.78 3.65
C LEU A 373 13.30 22.79 4.22
N ARG A 374 14.22 21.99 3.68
CA ARG A 374 15.64 22.03 4.05
C ARG A 374 16.23 23.43 3.82
N ASP A 375 15.97 24.01 2.66
CA ASP A 375 16.44 25.36 2.33
C ASP A 375 15.81 26.42 3.25
N LYS A 376 14.54 26.24 3.65
CA LYS A 376 13.84 27.10 4.63
C LYS A 376 14.50 27.00 6.01
N ILE A 377 14.72 25.78 6.50
CA ILE A 377 15.35 25.50 7.80
C ILE A 377 16.77 26.09 7.85
N ALA A 378 17.60 25.79 6.84
CA ALA A 378 19.00 26.25 6.80
C ALA A 378 19.14 27.78 6.74
N ARG A 379 18.16 28.49 6.17
CA ARG A 379 18.14 29.96 6.17
C ARG A 379 17.78 30.56 7.53
N SER A 380 16.94 29.87 8.29
CA SER A 380 16.45 30.34 9.60
C SER A 380 17.33 29.92 10.76
N TYR A 381 17.92 28.73 10.69
CA TYR A 381 18.67 28.10 11.76
C TYR A 381 20.02 27.62 11.26
N LYS A 382 21.11 28.07 11.90
CA LYS A 382 22.48 27.78 11.44
C LYS A 382 23.05 26.48 11.99
N ASN A 383 22.56 26.02 13.14
CA ASN A 383 23.17 24.92 13.89
C ASN A 383 22.25 23.69 14.02
N VAL A 384 21.02 23.77 13.50
CA VAL A 384 20.07 22.64 13.48
C VAL A 384 20.57 21.53 12.56
N LYS A 385 20.68 20.31 13.07
CA LYS A 385 20.85 19.12 12.24
C LYS A 385 19.51 18.78 11.56
N VAL A 386 19.52 18.50 10.27
CA VAL A 386 18.30 18.17 9.52
C VAL A 386 18.44 16.80 8.89
N TYR A 387 17.56 15.89 9.30
CA TYR A 387 17.39 14.58 8.69
C TYR A 387 16.02 14.51 8.02
N ASP A 388 15.87 13.64 7.04
CA ASP A 388 14.55 13.23 6.59
C ASP A 388 14.35 11.72 6.71
N ILE A 389 13.09 11.29 6.66
CA ILE A 389 12.73 9.87 6.80
C ILE A 389 13.52 8.98 5.82
N LYS A 390 13.80 9.44 4.60
CA LYS A 390 14.52 8.63 3.59
C LYS A 390 15.99 8.45 4.01
N GLU A 391 16.65 9.49 4.49
CA GLU A 391 18.01 9.37 5.04
C GLU A 391 18.05 8.41 6.23
N ILE A 392 17.01 8.40 7.06
CA ILE A 392 16.90 7.49 8.22
C ILE A 392 16.71 6.03 7.79
N MET A 393 16.03 5.79 6.66
CA MET A 393 15.87 4.44 6.08
C MET A 393 17.14 3.92 5.39
N ASP A 394 18.06 4.81 5.00
CA ASP A 394 19.29 4.46 4.31
C ASP A 394 20.43 4.14 5.30
N ASN A 395 21.31 3.20 4.94
CA ASN A 395 22.48 2.81 5.75
C ASN A 395 23.58 3.89 5.88
N LYS A 396 23.28 5.15 5.56
CA LYS A 396 24.27 6.24 5.38
C LYS A 396 24.40 7.18 6.57
N ILE A 397 23.65 6.97 7.65
CA ILE A 397 23.81 7.77 8.87
C ILE A 397 24.99 7.21 9.67
N ASN A 398 26.15 7.84 9.45
CA ASN A 398 27.38 7.64 10.22
C ASN A 398 27.35 8.48 11.49
#